data_AF-A0AAV6BGI7-F1
#
_entry.id   AF-A0AAV6BGI7-F1
#
_cell.length_a   1.000
_cell.length_b   1.000
_cell.length_c   1.000
_cell.angle_alpha   90.00
_cell.angle_beta   90.00
_cell.angle_gamma   90.00
#
_symmetry.space_group_name_H-M   'P 1'
#
loop_
_entity.id
_entity.type
_entity.pdbx_description
1 polymer ?
#
loop_
_entity_poly.entity_id
_entity_poly.type
_entity_poly.pdbx_seq_one_letter_code
_entity_poly.pdbx_strand_id
1 'polypeptide(L)' 'MKTAIATRVAAEMEKEGAQVTLERGGVGELTVSVDGREIVRSKRFWYPNPWSVMRRVRNAVRGFPGLSDPA' A
#
# COMPACT_ATOMS: atom_id res chain seq x y z
N MET A 1 6.66 -14.57 8.75
CA MET A 1 6.18 -14.23 7.39
C MET A 1 5.36 -12.93 7.27
N LYS A 2 5.09 -12.14 8.34
CA LYS A 2 4.24 -10.92 8.27
C LYS A 2 4.95 -9.68 7.70
N THR A 3 6.25 -9.55 7.97
CA THR A 3 7.11 -8.49 7.41
C THR A 3 7.16 -8.54 5.88
N ALA A 4 6.93 -9.71 5.27
CA ALA A 4 7.11 -9.91 3.84
C ALA A 4 6.12 -9.12 2.96
N ILE A 5 4.87 -8.88 3.39
CA ILE A 5 3.86 -8.22 2.54
C ILE A 5 4.07 -6.70 2.55
N ALA A 6 4.14 -6.09 3.73
CA ALA A 6 4.36 -4.65 3.85
C ALA A 6 5.69 -4.23 3.22
N THR A 7 6.77 -4.98 3.47
CA THR A 7 8.08 -4.73 2.85
C THR A 7 8.05 -4.92 1.34
N ARG A 8 7.31 -5.90 0.81
CA ARG A 8 7.22 -6.11 -0.64
C ARG A 8 6.39 -5.03 -1.34
N VAL A 9 5.31 -4.57 -0.71
CA VAL A 9 4.53 -3.43 -1.21
C VAL A 9 5.38 -2.16 -1.17
N ALA A 10 6.11 -1.91 -0.08
CA ALA A 10 7.00 -0.76 0.02
C ALA A 10 8.08 -0.77 -1.05
N ALA A 11 8.82 -1.87 -1.20
CA ALA A 11 9.88 -2.00 -2.20
C ALA A 11 9.37 -1.80 -3.64
N GLU A 12 8.13 -2.19 -3.94
CA GLU A 12 7.56 -1.98 -5.27
C GLU A 12 7.11 -0.54 -5.49
N MET A 13 6.55 0.12 -4.47
CA MET A 13 6.15 1.53 -4.55
C MET A 13 7.36 2.48 -4.57
N GLU A 14 8.45 2.14 -3.88
CA GLU A 14 9.72 2.88 -3.95
C GLU A 14 10.31 2.85 -5.37
N LYS A 15 10.21 1.72 -6.08
CA LYS A 15 10.61 1.63 -7.51
C LYS A 15 9.74 2.51 -8.42
N GLU A 16 8.47 2.70 -8.06
CA GLU A 16 7.55 3.60 -8.76
C GLU A 16 7.78 5.09 -8.37
N GLY A 17 8.76 5.38 -7.52
CA GLY A 17 9.12 6.74 -7.10
C GLY A 17 8.30 7.29 -5.93
N ALA A 18 7.49 6.47 -5.27
CA ALA A 18 6.70 6.88 -4.12
C ALA A 18 7.55 6.91 -2.84
N GLN A 19 7.34 7.92 -2.00
CA GLN A 19 7.89 7.94 -0.65
C GLN A 19 7.05 7.02 0.25
N VAL A 20 7.66 5.95 0.76
CA VAL A 20 6.97 4.98 1.62
C VAL A 20 7.47 5.09 3.05
N THR A 21 6.56 5.06 4.02
CA THR A 21 6.89 4.93 5.44
C THR A 21 6.29 3.65 5.97
N LEU A 22 7.11 2.83 6.62
CA LEU A 22 6.67 1.60 7.27
C LEU A 22 6.50 1.83 8.77
N GLU A 23 5.27 1.71 9.23
CA GLU A 23 4.93 1.86 10.65
C GLU A 23 4.53 0.51 11.26
N ARG A 24 4.87 0.32 12.54
CA ARG A 24 4.51 -0.89 13.27
C ARG A 24 3.05 -0.81 13.72
N GLY A 25 2.17 -1.49 13.01
CA GLY A 25 0.76 -1.65 13.36
C GLY A 25 0.46 -2.72 14.43
N GLY A 26 -0.84 -2.96 14.65
CA GLY A 26 -1.37 -3.98 15.56
C GLY A 26 -1.11 -5.42 15.10
N VAL A 27 -1.25 -6.38 16.03
CA VAL A 27 -0.97 -7.79 15.76
C VAL A 27 -2.01 -8.37 14.78
N GLY A 28 -1.56 -8.60 13.54
CA GLY A 28 -2.41 -9.16 12.48
C GLY A 28 -3.22 -8.12 11.72
N GLU A 29 -2.87 -6.85 11.87
CA GLU A 29 -3.45 -5.77 11.10
C GLU A 29 -2.48 -5.33 10.00
N LEU A 30 -3.02 -4.99 8.84
CA LEU A 30 -2.31 -4.32 7.77
C LEU A 30 -3.16 -3.10 7.40
N THR A 31 -2.60 -1.93 7.61
CA THR A 31 -3.17 -0.67 7.16
C THR A 31 -2.25 -0.08 6.10
N VAL A 32 -2.83 0.35 4.99
CA VAL A 32 -2.12 1.10 3.95
C VAL A 32 -2.89 2.38 3.71
N SER A 33 -2.15 3.49 3.79
CA SER A 33 -2.66 4.83 3.58
C SER A 33 -1.84 5.53 2.51
N VAL A 34 -2.50 6.33 1.67
CA VAL A 34 -1.88 7.19 0.65
C VAL A 34 -2.42 8.60 0.86
N ASP A 35 -1.54 9.59 1.00
CA ASP A 35 -1.89 11.00 1.27
C ASP A 35 -2.90 11.18 2.41
N GLY A 36 -2.69 10.43 3.50
CA GLY A 36 -3.56 10.45 4.68
C GLY A 36 -4.90 9.72 4.52
N ARG A 37 -5.19 9.15 3.34
CA ARG A 37 -6.40 8.35 3.09
C ARG A 37 -6.11 6.87 3.25
N GLU A 38 -6.82 6.22 4.16
CA GLU A 38 -6.78 4.76 4.32
C GLU A 38 -7.44 4.09 3.10
N ILE A 39 -6.67 3.23 2.41
CA ILE A 39 -7.12 2.52 1.20
C ILE A 39 -7.17 1.01 1.39
N VAL A 40 -6.41 0.50 2.36
CA VAL A 40 -6.47 -0.90 2.77
C VAL A 40 -6.46 -0.96 4.29
N ARG A 41 -7.42 -1.67 4.86
CA ARG A 41 -7.42 -2.08 6.25
C ARG A 41 -7.80 -3.54 6.35
N SER A 42 -6.89 -4.34 6.89
CA SER A 42 -7.13 -5.74 7.17
C SER A 42 -7.23 -6.01 8.66
N LYS A 43 -8.14 -6.89 9.04
CA LYS A 43 -8.27 -7.38 10.42
C LYS A 43 -7.62 -8.76 10.55
N ARG A 44 -7.31 -9.13 11.79
CA ARG A 44 -6.54 -10.31 12.24
C ARG A 44 -6.83 -11.66 11.56
N PHE A 45 -8.04 -11.86 11.03
CA PHE A 45 -8.49 -13.11 10.42
C PHE A 45 -8.52 -13.11 8.88
N TRP A 46 -8.34 -11.95 8.24
CA TRP A 46 -8.45 -11.85 6.78
C TRP A 46 -7.29 -11.05 6.21
N TYR A 47 -6.25 -11.77 5.78
CA TYR A 47 -5.09 -11.17 5.16
C TYR A 47 -5.38 -10.95 3.67
N PRO A 48 -5.28 -9.70 3.18
CA PRO A 48 -5.48 -9.43 1.77
C PRO A 48 -4.32 -10.01 0.96
N ASN A 49 -4.63 -10.51 -0.23
CA ASN A 49 -3.63 -10.94 -1.20
C ASN A 49 -2.72 -9.73 -1.55
N PRO A 50 -1.37 -9.85 -1.47
CA PRO A 50 -0.44 -8.79 -1.81
C PRO A 50 -0.72 -8.13 -3.17
N TRP A 51 -1.13 -8.91 -4.17
CA TRP A 51 -1.47 -8.39 -5.49
C TRP A 51 -2.69 -7.47 -5.48
N SER A 52 -3.70 -7.81 -4.66
CA SER A 52 -4.87 -6.95 -4.48
C SER A 52 -4.54 -5.67 -3.72
N VAL A 53 -3.59 -5.71 -2.77
CA VAL A 53 -3.11 -4.53 -2.06
C VAL A 53 -2.41 -3.61 -3.05
N MET A 54 -1.43 -4.12 -3.81
CA MET A 54 -0.70 -3.34 -4.82
C MET A 54 -1.64 -2.72 -5.85
N ARG A 55 -2.64 -3.46 -6.35
CA ARG A 55 -3.62 -2.90 -7.30
C ARG A 55 -4.42 -1.74 -6.69
N ARG A 56 -4.84 -1.84 -5.43
CA ARG A 56 -5.58 -0.77 -4.74
C ARG A 56 -4.69 0.46 -4.52
N VAL A 57 -3.44 0.24 -4.09
CA VAL A 57 -2.45 1.33 -3.92
C VAL A 57 -2.18 2.00 -5.27
N ARG A 58 -1.91 1.24 -6.32
CA ARG A 58 -1.66 1.77 -7.66
C ARG A 58 -2.87 2.54 -8.21
N ASN A 59 -4.09 2.05 -8.01
CA ASN A 59 -5.30 2.76 -8.41
C ASN A 59 -5.50 4.05 -7.59
N ALA A 60 -5.18 4.03 -6.30
CA ALA A 60 -5.26 5.23 -5.46
C ALA A 60 -4.25 6.28 -5.93
N VAL A 61 -2.98 5.89 -6.12
CA VAL A 61 -1.91 6.76 -6.60
C VAL A 61 -2.19 7.30 -8.01
N ARG A 62 -2.66 6.46 -8.94
CA ARG A 62 -3.01 6.88 -10.31
C ARG A 62 -4.32 7.67 -10.41
N GLY A 63 -5.23 7.49 -9.45
CA GLY A 63 -6.50 8.18 -9.36
C GLY A 63 -6.43 9.57 -8.74
N PHE A 64 -5.24 10.01 -8.28
CA PHE A 64 -4.99 11.41 -7.96
C PHE A 64 -4.76 12.19 -9.26
N PRO A 65 -5.50 13.29 -9.51
CA PRO A 65 -5.34 14.17 -10.67
C PRO A 65 -4.04 14.99 -10.58
N GLY A 66 -2.91 14.30 -10.59
CA GLY A 66 -1.56 14.85 -10.47
C GLY A 66 -0.43 13.85 -10.76
N LEU A 67 -0.76 12.57 -11.01
CA LEU A 67 0.20 11.52 -11.38
C LEU A 67 -0.15 10.80 -12.69
N SER A 68 -1.23 11.22 -13.35
CA SER A 68 -1.59 10.80 -14.70
C SER A 68 -1.36 11.97 -15.66
N ASP A 69 -0.12 12.14 -16.08
CA ASP A 69 0.23 12.47 -17.47
C ASP A 69 1.75 12.52 -17.64
N PRO A 70 2.39 11.45 -18.12
CA PRO A 70 3.52 11.61 -19.00
C PRO A 70 2.95 11.92 -20.40
N ALA A 71 2.81 13.21 -20.71
CA ALA A 71 2.87 13.69 -22.08
C ALA A 71 4.33 13.67 -22.56
#